data_AF-A0A955PN02-F1
#
_entry.id   AF-A0A955PN02-F1
#
_cell.length_a   1.000
_cell.length_b   1.000
_cell.length_c   1.000
_cell.angle_alpha   90.00
_cell.angle_beta   90.00
_cell.angle_gamma   90.00
#
_symmetry.space_group_name_H-M   'P 1'
#
loop_
_entity.id
_entity.type
_entity.pdbx_description
1 polymer ?
#
loop_
_entity_poly.entity_id
_entity_poly.type
_entity_poly.pdbx_seq_one_letter_code
_entity_poly.pdbx_strand_id
1 'polypeptide(L)'
;SFTCGAIADIDIDAEACVEFLRDAPLDLIEWTVDNSSREDVSLVRSPELDHWQLDRLLPPSERAVMRWDKNPWSAVRGFGGQVESTGVYWLLPYWMGRYYGFIGAAE
;
A
#
# COMPACT_ATOMS: atom_id res chain seq x y z
N SER A 1 -7.58 6.24 -4.89
CA SER A 1 -7.21 5.36 -6.02
C SER A 1 -7.72 5.98 -7.31
N PHE A 2 -6.89 6.02 -8.36
CA PHE A 2 -7.24 6.59 -9.68
C PHE A 2 -8.52 5.99 -10.27
N THR A 3 -8.76 4.69 -10.05
CA THR A 3 -9.97 4.00 -10.53
C THR A 3 -11.25 4.62 -9.94
N CYS A 4 -11.24 4.96 -8.64
CA CYS A 4 -12.41 5.55 -8.00
C CYS A 4 -12.62 6.98 -8.48
N GLY A 5 -11.56 7.79 -8.59
CA GLY A 5 -11.67 9.16 -9.10
C GLY A 5 -12.23 9.20 -10.52
N ALA A 6 -11.79 8.29 -11.38
CA ALA A 6 -12.26 8.21 -12.75
C ALA A 6 -13.70 7.69 -12.90
N ILE A 7 -14.09 6.66 -12.14
CA ILE A 7 -15.40 6.00 -12.32
C ILE A 7 -16.50 6.70 -11.53
N ALA A 8 -16.20 7.09 -10.30
CA ALA A 8 -17.20 7.65 -9.38
C ALA A 8 -17.29 9.18 -9.48
N ASP A 9 -16.51 9.82 -10.36
CA ASP A 9 -16.42 11.28 -10.51
C ASP A 9 -16.21 11.98 -9.16
N ILE A 10 -15.39 11.35 -8.32
CA ILE A 10 -15.02 11.88 -7.01
C ILE A 10 -13.68 12.59 -7.12
N ASP A 11 -13.57 13.74 -6.45
CA ASP A 11 -12.29 14.39 -6.30
C ASP A 11 -11.36 13.47 -5.49
N ILE A 12 -10.19 13.21 -6.05
CA ILE A 12 -9.17 12.37 -5.44
C ILE A 12 -7.90 13.18 -5.26
N ASP A 13 -7.18 12.89 -4.19
CA ASP A 13 -5.81 13.34 -4.04
C ASP A 13 -4.91 12.54 -4.99
N ALA A 14 -4.78 13.05 -6.22
CA ALA A 14 -3.95 12.46 -7.26
C ALA A 14 -2.46 12.51 -6.89
N GLU A 15 -2.02 13.55 -6.17
CA GLU A 15 -0.65 13.69 -5.70
C GLU A 15 -0.31 12.60 -4.68
N ALA A 16 -1.17 12.38 -3.68
CA ALA A 16 -0.99 11.28 -2.72
C ALA A 16 -0.97 9.90 -3.41
N CYS A 17 -1.76 9.72 -4.48
CA CYS A 17 -1.73 8.48 -5.25
C CYS A 17 -0.41 8.30 -6.01
N VAL A 18 0.18 9.38 -6.54
CA VAL A 18 1.50 9.34 -7.20
C VAL A 18 2.61 9.11 -6.17
N GLU A 19 2.56 9.77 -5.01
CA GLU A 19 3.51 9.56 -3.93
C GLU A 19 3.49 8.11 -3.43
N PHE A 20 2.30 7.51 -3.32
CA PHE A 20 2.19 6.08 -3.05
C PHE A 20 2.93 5.22 -4.09
N LEU A 21 2.76 5.50 -5.39
CA LEU A 21 3.42 4.74 -6.45
C LEU A 21 4.94 4.92 -6.46
N ARG A 22 5.44 6.08 -6.01
CA ARG A 22 6.87 6.38 -5.89
C ARG A 22 7.51 5.70 -4.68
N ASP A 23 6.81 5.68 -3.56
CA ASP A 23 7.32 5.11 -2.31
C ASP A 23 7.13 3.58 -2.23
N ALA A 24 6.17 3.02 -2.98
CA ALA A 24 5.92 1.58 -2.98
C ALA A 24 7.13 0.78 -3.50
N PRO A 25 7.58 -0.26 -2.77
CA PRO A 25 8.71 -1.08 -3.19
C PRO A 25 8.36 -1.90 -4.45
N LEU A 26 9.25 -1.89 -5.44
CA LEU A 26 9.08 -2.69 -6.67
C LEU A 26 9.46 -4.16 -6.49
N ASP A 27 10.11 -4.50 -5.37
CA ASP A 27 10.33 -5.91 -4.99
C ASP A 27 8.97 -6.55 -4.66
N LEU A 28 8.72 -7.72 -5.23
CA LEU A 28 7.49 -8.47 -5.03
C LEU A 28 7.65 -9.59 -3.98
N ILE A 29 8.87 -9.85 -3.52
CA ILE A 29 9.13 -10.85 -2.47
C ILE A 29 8.47 -10.38 -1.17
N GLU A 30 7.60 -11.22 -0.60
CA GLU A 30 6.94 -10.93 0.69
C GLU A 30 7.88 -11.24 1.86
N TRP A 31 8.88 -10.35 2.04
CA TRP A 31 9.71 -10.31 3.24
C TRP A 31 8.86 -10.06 4.49
N THR A 32 9.22 -10.72 5.60
CA THR A 32 8.57 -10.44 6.88
C THR A 32 9.06 -9.10 7.42
N VAL A 33 8.15 -8.16 7.56
CA VAL A 33 8.36 -6.87 8.21
C VAL A 33 7.65 -6.89 9.56
N ASP A 34 8.42 -6.68 10.63
CA ASP A 34 7.92 -6.57 12.00
C ASP A 34 8.06 -5.12 12.47
N ASN A 35 6.92 -4.42 12.51
CA ASN A 35 6.81 -3.06 13.01
C ASN A 35 6.33 -3.02 14.48
N SER A 36 6.17 -4.15 15.15
CA SER A 36 5.62 -4.22 16.52
C SER A 36 6.58 -3.71 17.60
N SER A 37 7.88 -3.69 17.29
CA SER A 37 8.95 -3.26 18.19
C SER A 37 9.32 -1.77 18.04
N ARG A 38 8.66 -1.05 17.14
CA ARG A 38 8.92 0.36 16.89
C ARG A 38 8.46 1.24 18.05
N GLU A 39 9.28 2.21 18.42
CA GLU A 39 9.00 3.14 19.53
C GLU A 39 8.07 4.30 19.11
N ASP A 40 7.96 4.59 17.80
CA ASP A 40 7.20 5.72 17.25
C ASP A 40 5.74 5.38 16.89
N VAL A 41 5.30 4.15 17.16
CA VAL A 41 3.94 3.65 16.88
C VAL A 41 3.41 2.85 18.06
N SER A 42 2.09 2.74 18.16
CA SER A 42 1.42 1.97 19.20
C SER A 42 0.65 0.79 18.62
N LEU A 43 0.60 -0.32 19.36
CA LEU A 43 -0.21 -1.48 18.99
C LEU A 43 -1.67 -1.29 19.42
N VAL A 44 -2.59 -1.46 18.48
CA VAL A 44 -4.04 -1.35 18.68
C VAL A 44 -4.76 -2.63 18.23
N ARG A 45 -5.96 -2.86 18.77
CA ARG A 45 -6.88 -3.96 18.39
C ARG A 45 -8.23 -3.44 17.94
N SER A 46 -8.22 -2.34 17.20
CA SER A 46 -9.45 -1.75 16.64
C SER A 46 -9.15 -1.24 15.24
N PRO A 47 -10.00 -1.55 14.25
CA PRO A 47 -11.25 -2.32 14.34
C PRO A 47 -11.05 -3.85 14.39
N GLU A 48 -9.86 -4.38 14.10
CA GLU A 48 -9.57 -5.81 14.12
C GLU A 48 -9.22 -6.28 15.53
N LEU A 49 -9.88 -7.33 16.03
CA LEU A 49 -9.68 -7.81 17.41
C LEU A 49 -8.60 -8.90 17.52
N ASP A 50 -8.45 -9.72 16.48
CA ASP A 50 -7.63 -10.93 16.50
C ASP A 50 -6.15 -10.64 16.21
N HIS A 51 -5.87 -9.66 15.35
CA HIS A 51 -4.52 -9.33 14.92
C HIS A 51 -4.09 -7.96 15.43
N TRP A 52 -2.83 -7.83 15.86
CA TRP A 52 -2.26 -6.55 16.24
C TRP A 52 -2.12 -5.63 15.03
N GLN A 53 -2.61 -4.40 15.20
CA GLN A 53 -2.53 -3.34 14.23
C GLN A 53 -1.67 -2.19 14.79
N LEU A 54 -1.16 -1.35 13.91
CA LEU A 54 -0.56 -0.07 14.27
C LEU A 54 -1.64 1.00 14.41
N ASP A 55 -1.42 1.98 15.28
CA ASP A 55 -2.29 3.13 15.52
C ASP A 55 -2.37 4.08 14.31
N ARG A 56 -1.35 4.07 13.45
CA ARG A 56 -1.28 4.86 12.21
C ARG A 56 -0.80 4.04 11.02
N LEU A 57 -1.14 4.51 9.83
CA LEU A 57 -0.66 3.92 8.59
C LEU A 57 0.78 4.39 8.32
N LEU A 58 1.70 3.43 8.19
CA LEU A 58 3.09 3.71 7.82
C LEU A 58 3.24 4.00 6.32
N PRO A 59 4.32 4.68 5.89
CA PRO A 59 4.67 4.82 4.48
C PRO A 59 4.70 3.46 3.76
N PRO A 60 4.30 3.38 2.48
CA PRO A 60 4.43 2.17 1.65
C PRO A 60 5.80 1.47 1.75
N SER A 61 6.90 2.22 1.76
CA SER A 61 8.27 1.67 1.85
C SER A 61 8.61 0.99 3.17
N GLU A 62 7.87 1.29 4.25
CA GLU A 62 8.07 0.73 5.60
C GLU A 62 7.14 -0.45 5.90
N ARG A 63 6.38 -0.92 4.90
CA ARG A 63 5.41 -2.01 5.05
C ARG A 63 5.77 -3.20 4.16
N ALA A 64 5.38 -4.39 4.61
CA ALA A 64 5.50 -5.57 3.76
C ALA A 64 4.62 -5.43 2.51
N VAL A 65 5.11 -5.95 1.39
CA VAL A 65 4.35 -6.07 0.14
C VAL A 65 3.03 -6.80 0.42
N MET A 66 1.94 -6.27 -0.13
CA MET A 66 0.62 -6.87 0.05
C MET A 66 -0.32 -6.56 -1.10
N ARG A 67 -1.28 -7.44 -1.29
CA ARG A 67 -2.44 -7.17 -2.15
C ARG A 67 -3.41 -6.21 -1.47
N TRP A 68 -4.17 -5.47 -2.28
CA TRP A 68 -5.15 -4.48 -1.82
C TRP A 68 -6.29 -5.05 -0.95
N ASP A 69 -6.49 -6.37 -0.92
CA ASP A 69 -7.47 -7.05 -0.06
C ASP A 69 -6.96 -7.32 1.38
N LYS A 70 -5.72 -6.92 1.69
CA LYS A 70 -5.07 -7.19 2.97
C LYS A 70 -5.09 -5.95 3.87
N ASN A 71 -4.96 -6.16 5.17
CA ASN A 71 -4.94 -5.09 6.17
C ASN A 71 -3.57 -4.38 6.18
N PRO A 72 -3.50 -3.09 5.78
CA PRO A 72 -2.24 -2.37 5.72
C PRO A 72 -1.74 -1.85 7.08
N TRP A 73 -2.56 -1.92 8.13
CA TRP A 73 -2.18 -1.59 9.51
C TRP A 73 -1.58 -2.78 10.27
N SER A 74 -1.48 -3.96 9.67
CA SER A 74 -0.94 -5.14 10.35
C SER A 74 0.47 -4.85 10.90
N ALA A 75 0.67 -5.08 12.20
CA ALA A 75 1.94 -4.76 12.86
C ALA A 75 3.09 -5.67 12.41
N VAL A 76 2.79 -6.93 12.07
CA VAL A 76 3.76 -7.91 11.57
C VAL A 76 3.16 -8.60 10.34
N ARG A 77 3.87 -8.56 9.21
CA ARG A 77 3.37 -9.12 7.96
C ARG A 77 4.48 -9.65 7.07
N GLY A 78 4.20 -10.72 6.34
CA GLY A 78 5.05 -11.29 5.29
C GLY A 78 5.12 -12.82 5.41
N PHE A 79 5.88 -13.44 4.52
CA PHE A 79 6.02 -14.90 4.41
C PHE A 79 7.48 -15.35 4.44
N GLY A 80 8.34 -14.63 5.16
CA GLY A 80 9.75 -14.98 5.30
C GLY A 80 10.52 -15.01 3.97
N GLY A 81 10.04 -14.26 2.97
CA GLY A 81 10.62 -14.24 1.63
C GLY A 81 10.43 -15.53 0.82
N GLN A 82 9.54 -16.43 1.26
CA GLN A 82 9.26 -17.69 0.56
C GLN A 82 8.13 -17.57 -0.47
N VAL A 83 7.50 -16.40 -0.55
CA VAL A 83 6.35 -16.12 -1.43
C VAL A 83 6.62 -14.83 -2.18
N GLU A 84 6.23 -14.81 -3.45
CA GLU A 84 6.23 -13.62 -4.30
C GLU A 84 4.78 -13.18 -4.52
N SER A 85 4.54 -11.88 -4.35
CA SER A 85 3.24 -11.26 -4.61
C SER A 85 3.06 -10.94 -6.09
N THR A 86 1.86 -10.52 -6.47
CA THR A 86 1.58 -10.06 -7.83
C THR A 86 1.83 -8.55 -7.98
N GLY A 87 2.53 -8.15 -9.04
CA GLY A 87 2.78 -6.73 -9.35
C GLY A 87 1.52 -5.93 -9.74
N VAL A 88 0.35 -6.56 -9.81
CA VAL A 88 -0.94 -5.90 -10.12
C VAL A 88 -1.22 -4.76 -9.13
N TYR A 89 -0.78 -4.86 -7.88
CA TYR A 89 -1.04 -3.83 -6.88
C TYR A 89 -0.44 -2.47 -7.28
N TRP A 90 0.68 -2.47 -7.99
CA TRP A 90 1.35 -1.26 -8.51
C TRP A 90 0.93 -0.96 -9.95
N LEU A 91 0.91 -1.99 -10.82
CA LEU A 91 0.65 -1.81 -12.24
C LEU A 91 -0.77 -1.30 -12.54
N LEU A 92 -1.78 -1.81 -11.84
CA LEU A 92 -3.17 -1.40 -12.07
C LEU A 92 -3.37 0.10 -11.80
N PRO A 93 -3.06 0.64 -10.60
CA PRO A 93 -3.23 2.06 -10.34
C PRO A 93 -2.36 2.92 -11.28
N TYR A 94 -1.12 2.52 -11.57
CA TYR A 94 -0.28 3.25 -12.53
C TYR A 94 -0.95 3.40 -13.90
N TRP A 95 -1.42 2.29 -14.48
CA TRP A 95 -2.06 2.32 -15.79
C TRP A 95 -3.41 3.05 -15.79
N MET A 96 -4.18 2.97 -14.70
CA MET A 96 -5.41 3.77 -14.55
C MET A 96 -5.09 5.27 -14.48
N GLY A 97 -4.05 5.65 -13.71
CA GLY A 97 -3.59 7.04 -13.66
C GLY A 97 -3.16 7.58 -15.02
N ARG A 98 -2.44 6.77 -15.80
CA ARG A 98 -2.05 7.10 -17.19
C ARG A 98 -3.25 7.18 -18.15
N TYR A 99 -4.16 6.22 -18.10
CA TYR A 99 -5.31 6.14 -19.00
C TYR A 99 -6.28 7.30 -18.80
N TYR A 100 -6.58 7.66 -17.56
CA TYR A 100 -7.49 8.75 -17.22
C TYR A 100 -6.81 10.13 -17.15
N GLY A 101 -5.52 10.21 -17.48
CA GLY A 101 -4.80 11.49 -17.58
C GLY A 101 -4.35 12.11 -16.26
N PHE A 102 -4.46 11.39 -15.13
CA PHE A 102 -3.89 11.83 -13.85
C PHE A 102 -2.36 11.81 -13.85
N ILE A 103 -1.75 10.92 -14.64
CA ILE A 103 -0.30 10.81 -14.82
C ILE A 103 0.04 11.11 -16.28
N GLY A 104 0.89 12.12 -16.50
CA GLY A 104 1.35 12.51 -17.83
C GLY A 104 2.23 11.46 -18.51
N ALA A 105 2.44 11.62 -19.82
CA ALA A 105 3.48 10.88 -20.53
C ALA A 105 4.86 11.34 -20.05
N ALA A 106 5.85 10.45 -20.09
CA ALA A 106 7.24 10.85 -19.93
C ALA A 106 7.63 11.72 -21.13
N GLU A 107 8.27 12.85 -20.87
CA GLU A 107 8.93 13.68 -21.88
C GLU A 107 10.23 13.04 -22.37
#